data_AF-A0A8H7YPS0-F1
#
_entry.id   AF-A0A8H7YPS0-F1
#
_cell.length_a   1.000
_cell.length_b   1.000
_cell.length_c   1.000
_cell.angle_alpha   90.00
_cell.angle_beta   90.00
_cell.angle_gamma   90.00
#
_symmetry.space_group_name_H-M   'P 1'
#
loop_
_entity.id
_entity.type
_entity.pdbx_description
1 polymer ?
#
loop_
_entity_poly.entity_id
_entity_poly.type
_entity_poly.pdbx_seq_one_letter_code
_entity_poly.pdbx_strand_id
1 'polypeptide(L)'
;MANDRSPWRNIHIYNASDQTLLAGHCQSGSMTEENLLFTLKNILLVVDQPWTLRHRASGRAILPSNNRAETGDYDVHCDGAIRLTDEAWVARVMSRSDSGRENSFRNGIRSRDGRCVISGLVNLLAPHRWTGFEAAHIFPLEKEALWKQFGYGCWITNSEEASGINSTQNGLLMSSHLHTCFDQYLFSVNPDVSTSLSEPVLQD
;
A
#
# COMPACT_ATOMS: atom_id res chain seq x y z
N MET A 1 16.45 8.20 -11.26
CA MET A 1 15.66 7.77 -12.44
C MET A 1 14.71 6.69 -11.96
N ALA A 2 13.41 6.80 -12.26
CA ALA A 2 12.50 5.69 -12.01
C ALA A 2 12.88 4.56 -12.98
N ASN A 3 13.29 3.40 -12.46
CA ASN A 3 13.45 2.22 -13.31
C ASN A 3 12.10 1.91 -13.97
N ASP A 4 12.11 1.51 -15.23
CA ASP A 4 10.92 0.97 -15.86
C ASP A 4 10.51 -0.31 -15.10
N ARG A 5 9.35 -0.26 -14.44
CA ARG A 5 8.79 -1.36 -13.65
C ARG A 5 7.76 -2.16 -14.44
N SER A 6 7.48 -1.78 -15.68
CA SER A 6 6.57 -2.52 -16.55
C SER A 6 6.97 -3.99 -16.74
N PRO A 7 8.27 -4.38 -16.81
CA PRO A 7 8.63 -5.78 -17.07
C PRO A 7 8.27 -6.77 -15.95
N TRP A 8 8.00 -6.30 -14.74
CA TRP A 8 7.66 -7.17 -13.60
C TRP A 8 6.16 -7.42 -13.45
N ARG A 9 5.33 -6.75 -14.25
CA ARG A 9 3.88 -6.88 -14.18
C ARG A 9 3.46 -8.21 -14.77
N ASN A 10 2.57 -8.90 -14.07
CA ASN A 10 1.97 -10.15 -14.52
C ASN A 10 0.42 -10.09 -14.49
N ILE A 11 -0.13 -8.94 -14.09
CA ILE A 11 -1.51 -8.52 -14.33
C ILE A 11 -1.46 -7.25 -15.17
N HIS A 12 -2.18 -7.25 -16.28
CA HIS A 12 -2.33 -6.09 -17.17
C HIS A 12 -3.80 -5.76 -17.32
N ILE A 13 -4.12 -4.46 -17.31
CA ILE A 13 -5.50 -3.98 -17.29
C ILE A 13 -5.66 -3.04 -18.48
N TYR A 14 -6.59 -3.36 -19.37
CA TYR A 14 -6.82 -2.66 -20.62
C TYR A 14 -8.21 -2.04 -20.64
N ASN A 15 -8.34 -0.97 -21.42
CA ASN A 15 -9.64 -0.53 -21.88
C ASN A 15 -10.12 -1.51 -22.96
N ALA A 16 -11.29 -2.13 -22.76
CA ALA A 16 -11.82 -3.10 -23.70
C ALA A 16 -12.11 -2.48 -25.08
N SER A 17 -12.49 -1.20 -25.15
CA SER A 17 -12.95 -0.57 -26.40
C SER A 17 -11.83 -0.30 -27.40
N ASP A 18 -10.65 0.09 -26.92
CA ASP A 18 -9.53 0.54 -27.76
C ASP A 18 -8.21 -0.20 -27.47
N GLN A 19 -8.23 -1.15 -26.53
CA GLN A 19 -7.06 -1.95 -26.12
C GLN A 19 -5.90 -1.13 -25.55
N THR A 20 -6.16 0.08 -25.07
CA THR A 20 -5.15 0.89 -24.36
C THR A 20 -4.82 0.24 -23.02
N LEU A 21 -3.53 0.08 -22.72
CA LEU A 21 -3.06 -0.36 -21.41
C LEU A 21 -3.31 0.74 -20.37
N LEU A 22 -4.22 0.49 -19.43
CA LEU A 22 -4.59 1.42 -18.37
C LEU A 22 -3.67 1.29 -17.15
N ALA A 23 -3.33 0.06 -16.78
CA ALA A 23 -2.46 -0.22 -15.63
C ALA A 23 -1.88 -1.63 -15.67
N GLY A 24 -0.97 -1.91 -14.74
CA GLY A 24 -0.64 -3.28 -14.41
C GLY A 24 -0.03 -3.40 -13.03
N HIS A 25 0.01 -4.63 -12.54
CA HIS A 25 0.37 -4.99 -11.18
C HIS A 25 1.27 -6.23 -11.18
N CYS A 26 2.19 -6.29 -10.23
CA CYS A 26 2.96 -7.50 -9.95
C CYS A 26 2.29 -8.26 -8.82
N GLN A 27 1.51 -9.27 -9.18
CA GLN A 27 0.88 -10.20 -8.25
C GLN A 27 1.90 -11.25 -7.80
N SER A 28 2.11 -11.37 -6.49
CA SER A 28 2.98 -12.38 -5.85
C SER A 28 2.19 -13.40 -5.00
N GLY A 29 0.89 -13.53 -5.24
CA GLY A 29 0.01 -14.53 -4.64
C GLY A 29 -0.93 -14.01 -3.54
N SER A 30 -0.89 -12.71 -3.22
CA SER A 30 -1.70 -12.09 -2.16
C SER A 30 -2.82 -11.19 -2.67
N MET A 31 -2.76 -10.70 -3.92
CA MET A 31 -3.85 -9.88 -4.49
C MET A 31 -5.10 -10.74 -4.70
N THR A 32 -6.22 -10.36 -4.10
CA THR A 32 -7.52 -10.97 -4.32
C THR A 32 -8.28 -10.24 -5.41
N GLU A 33 -9.32 -10.86 -5.96
CA GLU A 33 -10.24 -10.23 -6.89
C GLU A 33 -10.91 -8.99 -6.29
N GLU A 34 -11.30 -9.07 -5.02
CA GLU A 34 -11.82 -7.93 -4.27
C GLU A 34 -10.81 -6.77 -4.17
N ASN A 35 -9.55 -7.06 -3.82
CA ASN A 35 -8.52 -6.02 -3.72
C ASN A 35 -8.16 -5.40 -5.09
N LEU A 36 -8.19 -6.21 -6.16
CA LEU A 36 -8.00 -5.71 -7.51
C LEU A 36 -9.13 -4.75 -7.90
N LEU A 37 -10.38 -5.14 -7.66
CA LEU A 37 -11.55 -4.30 -7.92
C LEU A 37 -11.54 -3.03 -7.06
N PHE A 38 -11.19 -3.14 -5.77
CA PHE A 38 -11.06 -2.00 -4.87
C PHE A 38 -10.03 -1.00 -5.40
N THR A 39 -8.84 -1.48 -5.78
CA THR A 39 -7.76 -0.66 -6.31
C THR A 39 -8.20 0.07 -7.58
N LEU A 40 -8.85 -0.65 -8.50
CA LEU A 40 -9.36 -0.04 -9.72
C LEU A 40 -10.43 1.00 -9.44
N LYS A 41 -11.40 0.69 -8.57
CA LYS A 41 -12.56 1.54 -8.31
C LYS A 41 -12.22 2.80 -7.50
N ASN A 42 -11.40 2.67 -6.46
CA ASN A 42 -11.22 3.72 -5.46
C ASN A 42 -9.93 4.51 -5.63
N ILE A 43 -8.97 3.97 -6.40
CA ILE A 43 -7.64 4.58 -6.53
C ILE A 43 -7.39 4.98 -7.99
N LEU A 44 -7.62 4.07 -8.93
CA LEU A 44 -7.11 4.26 -10.29
C LEU A 44 -8.12 4.87 -11.28
N LEU A 45 -9.32 4.31 -11.38
CA LEU A 45 -10.27 4.63 -12.44
C LEU A 45 -11.23 5.74 -12.01
N VAL A 46 -11.35 6.76 -12.85
CA VAL A 46 -12.34 7.84 -12.75
C VAL A 46 -13.34 7.63 -13.88
N VAL A 47 -14.51 7.09 -13.56
CA VAL A 47 -15.53 6.67 -14.54
C VAL A 47 -16.91 7.08 -14.05
N ASP A 48 -17.67 7.75 -14.91
CA ASP A 48 -19.01 8.26 -14.59
C ASP A 48 -20.12 7.21 -14.79
N GLN A 49 -19.79 6.07 -15.40
CA GLN A 49 -20.70 5.00 -15.74
C GLN A 49 -20.32 3.69 -15.04
N PRO A 50 -21.28 2.77 -14.82
CA PRO A 50 -20.98 1.43 -14.36
C PRO A 50 -19.99 0.74 -15.31
N TRP A 51 -19.04 0.03 -14.73
CA TRP A 51 -18.05 -0.73 -15.47
C TRP A 51 -17.93 -2.15 -14.91
N THR A 52 -17.40 -3.06 -15.72
CA THR A 52 -17.10 -4.43 -15.31
C THR A 52 -15.68 -4.81 -15.68
N LEU A 53 -15.06 -5.67 -14.88
CA LEU A 53 -13.76 -6.25 -15.18
C LEU A 53 -13.95 -7.67 -15.69
N ARG A 54 -13.27 -8.04 -16.77
CA ARG A 54 -13.25 -9.42 -17.28
C ARG A 54 -11.83 -9.92 -17.43
N HIS A 55 -11.57 -11.15 -17.00
CA HIS A 55 -10.30 -11.81 -17.30
C HIS A 55 -10.32 -12.32 -18.75
N ARG A 56 -9.43 -11.79 -19.59
CA ARG A 56 -9.46 -11.95 -21.05
C ARG A 56 -9.40 -13.41 -21.49
N ALA A 57 -8.48 -14.19 -20.90
CA ALA A 57 -8.26 -15.58 -21.30
C ALA A 57 -9.48 -16.49 -21.00
N SER A 58 -10.19 -16.22 -19.90
CA SER A 58 -11.34 -17.03 -19.47
C SER A 58 -12.69 -16.45 -19.88
N GLY A 59 -12.75 -15.17 -20.27
CA GLY A 59 -13.98 -14.41 -20.46
C GLY A 59 -14.77 -14.14 -19.18
N ARG A 60 -14.28 -14.59 -18.02
CA ARG A 60 -14.99 -14.52 -16.74
C ARG A 60 -15.06 -13.08 -16.23
N ALA A 61 -16.26 -12.66 -15.84
CA ALA A 61 -16.45 -11.43 -15.09
C ALA A 61 -15.89 -11.58 -13.67
N ILE A 62 -15.08 -10.61 -13.27
CA ILE A 62 -14.51 -10.54 -11.93
C ILE A 62 -15.50 -9.84 -11.02
N LEU A 63 -15.87 -10.54 -9.95
CA LEU A 63 -16.74 -10.03 -8.89
C LEU A 63 -15.96 -10.00 -7.57
N PRO A 64 -16.37 -9.19 -6.58
CA PRO A 64 -15.71 -9.17 -5.28
C PRO A 64 -15.65 -10.57 -4.67
N SER A 65 -14.44 -11.05 -4.43
CA SER A 65 -14.20 -12.34 -3.78
C SER A 65 -12.80 -12.41 -3.17
N ASN A 66 -12.62 -13.33 -2.22
CA ASN A 66 -11.33 -13.68 -1.64
C ASN A 66 -10.49 -14.60 -2.54
N ASN A 67 -10.99 -14.95 -3.73
CA ASN A 67 -10.18 -15.71 -4.68
C ASN A 67 -8.97 -14.87 -5.10
N ARG A 68 -7.85 -15.54 -5.31
CA ARG A 68 -6.66 -14.90 -5.85
C ARG A 68 -6.96 -14.37 -7.25
N ALA A 69 -6.58 -13.11 -7.51
CA ALA A 69 -6.60 -12.56 -8.85
C ALA A 69 -5.57 -13.34 -9.71
N GLU A 70 -6.06 -13.95 -10.79
CA GLU A 70 -5.24 -14.69 -11.74
C GLU A 70 -4.24 -13.76 -12.45
N THR A 71 -3.07 -14.28 -12.82
CA THR A 71 -2.14 -13.53 -13.68
C THR A 71 -2.67 -13.52 -15.11
N GLY A 72 -2.47 -12.41 -15.82
CA GLY A 72 -2.88 -12.28 -17.21
C GLY A 72 -3.48 -10.92 -17.52
N ASP A 73 -4.22 -10.87 -18.61
CA ASP A 73 -4.83 -9.65 -19.12
C ASP A 73 -6.28 -9.56 -18.65
N TYR A 74 -6.68 -8.35 -18.26
CA TYR A 74 -8.02 -8.00 -17.86
C TYR A 74 -8.53 -6.84 -18.70
N ASP A 75 -9.81 -6.89 -19.05
CA ASP A 75 -10.49 -5.89 -19.86
C ASP A 75 -11.53 -5.16 -19.00
N VAL A 76 -11.41 -3.84 -18.93
CA VAL A 76 -12.42 -2.95 -18.34
C VAL A 76 -13.44 -2.62 -19.42
N HIS A 77 -14.67 -3.08 -19.22
CA HIS A 77 -15.80 -2.77 -20.08
C HIS A 77 -16.64 -1.66 -19.45
N CYS A 78 -16.82 -0.57 -20.19
CA CYS A 78 -17.63 0.57 -19.80
C CYS A 78 -18.26 1.19 -21.07
N ASP A 79 -19.50 1.67 -20.98
CA ASP A 79 -20.16 2.37 -22.09
C ASP A 79 -19.74 3.86 -22.18
N GLY A 80 -19.06 4.36 -21.14
CA GLY A 80 -18.56 5.73 -21.05
C GLY A 80 -17.04 5.83 -21.19
N ALA A 81 -16.53 7.07 -21.11
CA ALA A 81 -15.10 7.33 -21.10
C ALA A 81 -14.45 6.82 -19.80
N ILE A 82 -13.33 6.12 -19.93
CA ILE A 82 -12.50 5.71 -18.80
C ILE A 82 -11.35 6.71 -18.68
N ARG A 83 -11.22 7.33 -17.52
CA ARG A 83 -10.07 8.17 -17.16
C ARG A 83 -9.28 7.52 -16.04
N LEU A 84 -7.99 7.81 -16.00
CA LEU A 84 -7.15 7.51 -14.84
C LEU A 84 -7.14 8.72 -13.91
N THR A 85 -6.97 8.46 -12.61
CA THR A 85 -6.72 9.51 -11.62
C THR A 85 -5.51 10.35 -12.03
N ASP A 86 -5.63 11.67 -11.85
CA ASP A 86 -4.54 12.64 -11.99
C ASP A 86 -3.96 13.07 -10.64
N GLU A 87 -4.35 12.40 -9.55
CA GLU A 87 -3.81 12.63 -8.23
C GLU A 87 -2.29 12.44 -8.22
N ALA A 88 -1.59 13.50 -7.81
CA ALA A 88 -0.15 13.50 -7.75
C ALA A 88 0.32 12.54 -6.65
N TRP A 89 1.02 11.47 -7.04
CA TRP A 89 1.74 10.65 -6.08
C TRP A 89 2.93 11.44 -5.53
N VAL A 90 3.15 11.32 -4.21
CA VAL A 90 4.21 12.07 -3.55
C VAL A 90 5.52 11.31 -3.69
N ALA A 91 6.42 11.77 -4.55
CA ALA A 91 7.74 11.17 -4.67
C ALA A 91 8.49 11.24 -3.34
N ARG A 92 8.86 10.05 -2.83
CA ARG A 92 9.68 9.89 -1.62
C ARG A 92 11.14 9.91 -2.00
N VAL A 93 11.92 10.66 -1.24
CA VAL A 93 13.35 10.42 -1.12
C VAL A 93 13.50 9.35 -0.05
N MET A 94 14.47 8.44 -0.16
CA MET A 94 14.74 7.47 0.91
C MET A 94 14.83 8.23 2.23
N SER A 95 13.91 7.95 3.15
CA SER A 95 13.83 8.63 4.42
C SER A 95 14.97 8.13 5.32
N ARG A 96 16.18 8.68 5.11
CA ARG A 96 17.29 8.52 6.05
C ARG A 96 17.19 9.63 7.05
N SER A 97 16.63 9.31 8.19
CA SER A 97 16.41 10.29 9.24
C SER A 97 17.63 10.44 10.16
N ASP A 98 18.32 11.57 10.03
CA ASP A 98 19.55 11.90 10.76
C ASP A 98 19.32 12.84 11.98
N SER A 99 18.09 12.99 12.51
CA SER A 99 17.81 13.98 13.58
C SER A 99 17.20 13.43 14.89
N GLY A 100 17.61 14.01 16.02
CA GLY A 100 17.27 13.55 17.38
C GLY A 100 15.85 13.81 17.87
N ARG A 101 15.03 14.61 17.16
CA ARG A 101 13.59 14.83 17.47
C ARG A 101 12.72 13.59 17.21
N GLU A 102 13.26 12.62 16.48
CA GLU A 102 12.59 11.41 16.04
C GLU A 102 12.56 10.28 17.08
N ASN A 103 13.15 10.52 18.26
CA ASN A 103 13.20 9.51 19.30
C ASN A 103 11.81 9.10 19.81
N SER A 104 10.86 10.02 19.99
CA SER A 104 9.52 9.67 20.48
C SER A 104 8.70 8.90 19.45
N PHE A 105 8.66 9.35 18.19
CA PHE A 105 8.01 8.65 17.08
C PHE A 105 8.57 7.23 16.92
N ARG A 106 9.90 7.12 16.80
CA ARG A 106 10.59 5.84 16.65
C ARG A 106 10.37 4.92 17.84
N ASN A 107 10.47 5.44 19.06
CA ASN A 107 10.28 4.64 20.27
C ASN A 107 8.81 4.21 20.44
N GLY A 108 7.86 5.09 20.11
CA GLY A 108 6.43 4.79 20.13
C GLY A 108 6.08 3.66 19.15
N ILE A 109 6.53 3.76 17.90
CA ILE A 109 6.35 2.71 16.89
C ILE A 109 6.98 1.39 17.34
N ARG A 110 8.22 1.45 17.86
CA ARG A 110 8.91 0.26 18.38
C ARG A 110 8.14 -0.41 19.52
N SER A 111 7.63 0.40 20.45
CA SER A 111 6.83 -0.08 21.58
C SER A 111 5.49 -0.65 21.14
N ARG A 112 4.86 -0.06 20.10
CA ARG A 112 3.57 -0.50 19.58
C ARG A 112 3.68 -1.79 18.77
N ASP A 113 4.65 -1.85 17.86
CA ASP A 113 4.70 -2.88 16.83
C ASP A 113 5.51 -4.11 17.27
N GLY A 114 6.71 -3.93 17.85
CA GLY A 114 7.59 -5.03 18.29
C GLY A 114 8.09 -6.02 17.21
N ARG A 115 7.55 -5.94 15.99
CA ARG A 115 7.83 -6.79 14.83
C ARG A 115 7.73 -6.00 13.53
N CYS A 116 8.27 -6.53 12.45
CA CYS A 116 7.98 -6.00 11.13
C CYS A 116 6.51 -6.25 10.81
N VAL A 117 5.71 -5.20 10.65
CA VAL A 117 4.26 -5.33 10.42
C VAL A 117 3.91 -5.91 9.05
N ILE A 118 4.84 -5.85 8.10
CA ILE A 118 4.66 -6.37 6.75
C ILE A 118 4.97 -7.87 6.69
N SER A 119 6.12 -8.30 7.23
CA SER A 119 6.55 -9.72 7.18
C SER A 119 6.17 -10.54 8.41
N GLY A 120 5.72 -9.90 9.49
CA GLY A 120 5.50 -10.54 10.78
C GLY A 120 6.77 -10.85 11.57
N LEU A 121 7.97 -10.57 11.03
CA LEU A 121 9.24 -10.92 11.67
C LEU A 121 9.39 -10.23 13.04
N VAL A 122 9.38 -11.01 14.11
CA VAL A 122 9.52 -10.53 15.49
C VAL A 122 10.96 -10.13 15.79
N ASN A 123 11.16 -8.99 16.45
CA ASN A 123 12.46 -8.60 16.94
C ASN A 123 12.75 -9.23 18.31
N LEU A 124 13.43 -10.39 18.32
CA LEU A 124 13.76 -11.13 19.54
C LEU A 124 14.72 -10.39 20.49
N LEU A 125 15.38 -9.32 20.02
CA LEU A 125 16.31 -8.53 20.84
C LEU A 125 15.68 -7.24 21.37
N ALA A 126 14.38 -7.01 21.11
CA ALA A 126 13.66 -5.89 21.69
C ALA A 126 13.54 -6.05 23.23
N PRO A 127 13.57 -4.95 24.00
CA PRO A 127 13.76 -3.56 23.57
C PRO A 127 15.24 -3.15 23.43
N HIS A 128 16.19 -4.05 23.70
CA HIS A 128 17.62 -3.74 23.82
C HIS A 128 18.31 -3.44 22.48
N ARG A 129 17.91 -4.11 21.39
CA ARG A 129 18.50 -3.91 20.06
C ARG A 129 17.43 -3.89 18.98
N TRP A 130 17.53 -2.91 18.10
CA TRP A 130 16.59 -2.69 16.98
C TRP A 130 17.29 -2.72 15.62
N THR A 131 18.52 -3.24 15.56
CA THR A 131 19.28 -3.35 14.31
C THR A 131 18.47 -4.11 13.26
N GLY A 132 18.34 -3.54 12.07
CA GLY A 132 17.55 -4.11 10.97
C GLY A 132 16.06 -3.78 11.00
N PHE A 133 15.57 -3.07 12.02
CA PHE A 133 14.18 -2.58 12.12
C PHE A 133 14.13 -1.05 12.15
N GLU A 134 13.29 -0.49 11.28
CA GLU A 134 13.17 0.94 11.03
C GLU A 134 11.72 1.39 11.17
N ALA A 135 11.51 2.58 11.74
CA ALA A 135 10.21 3.20 11.83
C ALA A 135 10.00 4.01 10.54
N ALA A 136 9.07 3.55 9.72
CA ALA A 136 8.74 4.13 8.42
C ALA A 136 7.52 5.03 8.53
N HIS A 137 7.57 6.27 8.02
CA HIS A 137 6.37 7.12 7.96
C HIS A 137 5.44 6.69 6.82
N ILE A 138 4.13 6.59 7.10
CA ILE A 138 3.09 6.34 6.09
C ILE A 138 2.91 7.56 5.20
N PHE A 139 2.94 8.78 5.72
CA PHE A 139 3.07 10.00 4.94
C PHE A 139 4.47 10.58 5.16
N PRO A 140 5.25 10.82 4.09
CA PRO A 140 6.68 11.11 4.22
C PRO A 140 6.93 12.41 4.99
N LEU A 141 7.85 12.35 5.96
CA LEU A 141 8.20 13.46 6.83
C LEU A 141 8.70 14.68 6.05
N GLU A 142 9.45 14.46 4.96
CA GLU A 142 10.02 15.51 4.11
C GLU A 142 8.94 16.34 3.41
N LYS A 143 7.68 15.92 3.47
CA LYS A 143 6.53 16.53 2.81
C LYS A 143 5.54 17.12 3.81
N GLU A 144 6.01 17.45 5.02
CA GLU A 144 5.18 18.07 6.07
C GLU A 144 4.41 19.31 5.60
N ALA A 145 4.95 20.09 4.66
CA ALA A 145 4.23 21.20 4.06
C ALA A 145 2.93 20.76 3.36
N LEU A 146 2.97 19.67 2.59
CA LEU A 146 1.78 19.09 1.95
C LEU A 146 0.82 18.50 3.00
N TRP A 147 1.35 17.84 4.02
CA TRP A 147 0.55 17.34 5.15
C TRP A 147 -0.29 18.45 5.79
N LYS A 148 0.33 19.60 6.05
CA LYS A 148 -0.35 20.79 6.61
C LYS A 148 -1.33 21.39 5.61
N GLN A 149 -0.91 21.57 4.36
CA GLN A 149 -1.73 22.18 3.31
C GLN A 149 -3.05 21.42 3.10
N PHE A 150 -3.01 20.09 3.07
CA PHE A 150 -4.19 19.25 2.86
C PHE A 150 -4.88 18.84 4.16
N GLY A 151 -4.39 19.29 5.31
CA GLY A 151 -5.03 19.02 6.60
C GLY A 151 -5.03 17.54 7.01
N TYR A 152 -4.08 16.73 6.53
CA TYR A 152 -4.05 15.28 6.80
C TYR A 152 -3.91 14.91 8.27
N GLY A 153 -3.58 15.88 9.14
CA GLY A 153 -3.64 15.72 10.59
C GLY A 153 -5.03 15.33 11.12
N CYS A 154 -6.11 15.58 10.37
CA CYS A 154 -7.46 15.18 10.75
C CYS A 154 -7.65 13.66 10.86
N TRP A 155 -6.78 12.87 10.24
CA TRP A 155 -6.81 11.40 10.30
C TRP A 155 -6.13 10.82 11.54
N ILE A 156 -5.43 11.64 12.33
CA ILE A 156 -4.83 11.22 13.59
C ILE A 156 -5.87 11.27 14.69
N THR A 157 -6.26 10.10 15.20
CA THR A 157 -7.39 9.96 16.14
C THR A 157 -6.99 10.05 17.62
N ASN A 158 -5.72 9.82 17.95
CA ASN A 158 -5.24 9.85 19.33
C ASN A 158 -4.72 11.24 19.65
N SER A 159 -5.55 12.04 20.31
CA SER A 159 -5.25 13.42 20.71
C SER A 159 -4.11 13.55 21.73
N GLU A 160 -3.73 12.47 22.41
CA GLU A 160 -2.62 12.45 23.38
C GLU A 160 -1.24 12.51 22.69
N GLU A 161 -1.16 12.03 21.44
CA GLU A 161 0.04 12.14 20.61
C GLU A 161 -0.04 13.37 19.69
N ALA A 162 -0.03 14.57 20.28
CA ALA A 162 -0.06 15.84 19.54
C ALA A 162 1.20 16.11 18.68
N SER A 163 1.76 15.09 18.03
CA SER A 163 2.96 15.14 17.19
C SER A 163 2.65 15.25 15.70
N GLY A 164 1.37 15.28 15.29
CA GLY A 164 0.95 15.53 13.91
C GLY A 164 1.54 14.50 12.94
N ILE A 165 2.40 14.94 12.04
CA ILE A 165 3.10 14.04 11.10
C ILE A 165 4.00 13.01 11.80
N ASN A 166 4.44 13.29 13.03
CA ASN A 166 5.23 12.38 13.87
C ASN A 166 4.36 11.57 14.86
N SER A 167 3.05 11.45 14.63
CA SER A 167 2.22 10.50 15.39
C SER A 167 2.61 9.08 15.03
N THR A 168 2.55 8.17 15.99
CA THR A 168 2.78 6.74 15.75
C THR A 168 1.76 6.18 14.76
N GLN A 169 0.56 6.76 14.66
CA GLN A 169 -0.44 6.39 13.65
C GLN A 169 0.02 6.67 12.21
N ASN A 170 0.94 7.62 12.03
CA ASN A 170 1.55 7.90 10.73
C ASN A 170 2.82 7.07 10.50
N GLY A 171 3.02 5.95 11.19
CA GLY A 171 4.18 5.10 10.89
C GLY A 171 4.03 3.63 11.25
N LEU A 172 4.95 2.84 10.71
CA LEU A 172 4.99 1.39 10.75
C LEU A 172 6.40 0.90 11.03
N LEU A 173 6.56 -0.13 11.84
CA LEU A 173 7.84 -0.79 12.02
C LEU A 173 8.07 -1.81 10.89
N MET A 174 9.15 -1.63 10.15
CA MET A 174 9.52 -2.49 9.03
C MET A 174 10.95 -3.01 9.17
N SER A 175 11.27 -4.13 8.52
CA SER A 175 12.67 -4.46 8.28
C SER A 175 13.27 -3.45 7.31
N SER A 176 14.56 -3.14 7.43
CA SER A 176 15.22 -2.10 6.61
C SER A 176 15.07 -2.33 5.09
N HIS A 177 15.10 -3.59 4.65
CA HIS A 177 14.87 -3.94 3.25
C HIS A 177 13.43 -3.60 2.81
N LEU A 178 12.43 -3.96 3.61
CA LEU A 178 11.03 -3.66 3.28
C LEU A 178 10.72 -2.16 3.38
N HIS A 179 11.34 -1.46 4.33
CA HIS A 179 11.25 -0.01 4.39
C HIS A 179 11.78 0.65 3.10
N THR A 180 12.94 0.19 2.61
CA THR A 180 13.49 0.66 1.32
C THR A 180 12.52 0.40 0.16
N CYS A 181 11.90 -0.78 0.12
CA CYS A 181 10.90 -1.13 -0.90
C CYS A 181 9.63 -0.27 -0.79
N PHE A 182 9.18 0.02 0.43
CA PHE A 182 8.01 0.84 0.72
C PHE A 182 8.22 2.29 0.28
N ASP A 183 9.36 2.88 0.64
CA ASP A 183 9.71 4.25 0.22
C ASP A 183 9.84 4.37 -1.30
N GLN A 184 10.19 3.29 -1.98
CA GLN A 184 10.23 3.26 -3.44
C GLN A 184 8.87 2.97 -4.09
N TYR A 185 7.78 2.79 -3.35
CA TYR A 185 6.49 2.36 -3.88
C TYR A 185 6.58 1.04 -4.66
N LEU A 186 7.43 0.11 -4.22
CA LEU A 186 7.44 -1.26 -4.77
C LEU A 186 6.26 -2.09 -4.27
N PHE A 187 5.70 -1.71 -3.11
CA PHE A 187 4.43 -2.21 -2.62
C PHE A 187 3.68 -1.10 -1.86
N SER A 188 2.41 -1.33 -1.61
CA SER A 188 1.53 -0.49 -0.80
C SER A 188 0.70 -1.37 0.14
N VAL A 189 0.06 -0.77 1.13
CA VAL A 189 -0.79 -1.47 2.11
C VAL A 189 -2.22 -0.99 1.92
N ASN A 190 -3.15 -1.92 1.72
CA ASN A 190 -4.58 -1.64 1.82
C ASN A 190 -5.01 -1.83 3.28
N PRO A 191 -5.30 -0.77 4.04
CA PRO A 191 -5.65 -0.88 5.46
C PRO A 191 -7.03 -1.52 5.69
N ASP A 192 -7.89 -1.56 4.67
CA ASP A 192 -9.24 -2.13 4.76
C ASP A 192 -9.25 -3.67 4.68
N VAL A 193 -8.10 -4.29 4.40
CA VAL A 193 -7.97 -5.75 4.40
C VAL A 193 -7.80 -6.23 5.83
N SER A 194 -8.91 -6.61 6.47
CA SER A 194 -8.87 -7.38 7.71
C SER A 194 -8.48 -8.82 7.38
N THR A 195 -7.19 -9.14 7.37
CA THR A 195 -6.79 -10.53 7.62
C THR A 195 -7.12 -10.83 9.08
N SER A 196 -8.23 -11.53 9.32
CA SER A 196 -8.35 -12.32 10.54
C SER A 196 -7.17 -13.29 10.50
N LEU A 197 -6.06 -12.93 11.15
CA LEU A 197 -4.98 -13.85 11.44
C LEU A 197 -5.61 -14.96 12.27
N SER A 198 -6.04 -16.04 11.61
CA SER A 198 -6.39 -17.26 12.30
C SER A 198 -5.16 -17.63 13.12
N GLU A 199 -5.28 -17.55 14.44
CA GLU A 199 -4.24 -18.02 15.34
C GLU A 199 -3.83 -19.43 14.91
N PRO A 200 -2.52 -19.75 14.94
CA PRO A 200 -2.11 -21.12 14.70
C PRO A 200 -2.79 -22.00 15.73
N VAL A 201 -3.70 -22.87 15.27
CA VAL A 201 -4.23 -23.96 16.08
C VAL A 201 -3.04 -24.81 16.45
N LEU A 202 -2.53 -24.64 17.67
CA LEU A 202 -1.70 -25.62 18.32
C LEU A 202 -2.56 -26.87 18.44
N GLN A 203 -2.28 -27.87 17.61
CA GLN A 203 -2.75 -29.22 17.86
C GLN A 203 -1.90 -29.78 18.99
N ASP A 204 -2.55 -30.06 20.12
CA ASP A 204 -2.02 -30.83 21.24
C ASP A 204 -1.66 -32.27 20.84
#